data_AF-V8CML0-F1
#
_entry.id   AF-V8CML0-F1
#
_cell.length_a   1.000
_cell.length_b   1.000
_cell.length_c   1.000
_cell.angle_alpha   90.00
_cell.angle_beta   90.00
_cell.angle_gamma   90.00
#
_symmetry.space_group_name_H-M   'P 1'
#
loop_
_entity.id
_entity.type
_entity.pdbx_description
1 polymer ?
#
loop_
_entity_poly.entity_id
_entity_poly.type
_entity_poly.pdbx_seq_one_letter_code
_entity_poly.pdbx_strand_id
1 'polypeptide(L)'
;GVRRLYFATDENMSGRDVVEYYTTRFQEEFCFREAKQFLGLTDCQACDKRKLDFAFNSSFTALNAAKIMCKELGTSIGRLKAKMINAYYVQRIIDVFEKKPNTTLNKESINEIFSFDADAA
;
A
#
# COMPACT_ATOMS: atom_id res chain seq x y z
N GLY A 1 3.06 30.93 25.06
CA GLY A 1 2.79 29.51 24.82
C GLY A 1 1.45 29.35 24.13
N VAL A 2 1.36 28.51 23.11
CA VAL A 2 0.09 28.22 22.43
C VAL A 2 -0.76 27.34 23.35
N ARG A 3 -1.93 27.82 23.79
CA ARG A 3 -2.89 26.98 24.52
C ARG A 3 -3.63 26.10 23.51
N ARG A 4 -3.79 24.81 23.82
CA ARG A 4 -4.55 23.85 23.01
C ARG A 4 -5.75 23.39 23.82
N LEU A 5 -6.90 23.25 23.14
CA LEU A 5 -8.16 22.81 23.73
C LEU A 5 -8.54 21.47 23.08
N TYR A 6 -8.82 20.48 23.91
CA TYR A 6 -9.22 19.13 23.47
C TYR A 6 -10.57 18.79 24.09
N PHE A 7 -11.38 18.01 23.38
CA PHE A 7 -12.72 17.62 23.82
C PHE A 7 -12.86 16.10 23.72
N ALA A 8 -13.58 15.50 24.66
CA ALA A 8 -13.92 14.08 24.64
C ALA A 8 -15.38 13.91 25.01
N THR A 9 -16.04 12.94 24.38
CA THR A 9 -17.43 12.55 24.70
C THR A 9 -17.49 11.55 25.85
N ASP A 10 -16.39 10.86 26.13
CA ASP A 10 -16.29 9.95 27.26
C ASP A 10 -15.85 10.72 28.51
N GLU A 11 -16.77 10.81 29.47
CA GLU A 11 -16.55 11.51 30.75
C GLU A 11 -15.55 10.79 31.67
N ASN A 12 -15.30 9.49 31.44
CA ASN A 12 -14.38 8.69 32.25
C ASN A 12 -12.95 8.67 31.69
N MET A 13 -12.73 9.23 30.50
CA MET A 13 -11.42 9.23 29.84
C MET A 13 -10.46 10.16 30.56
N SER A 14 -9.24 9.68 30.82
CA SER A 14 -8.24 10.52 31.48
C SER A 14 -7.78 11.65 30.54
N GLY A 15 -7.45 12.82 31.10
CA GLY A 15 -6.93 13.93 30.30
C GLY A 15 -5.64 13.58 29.54
N ARG A 16 -4.87 12.61 30.03
CA ARG A 16 -3.70 12.07 29.33
C ARG A 16 -4.10 11.34 28.05
N ASP A 17 -5.09 10.45 28.14
CA ASP A 17 -5.55 9.65 26.99
C ASP A 17 -6.19 10.55 25.93
N VAL A 18 -6.93 11.59 26.35
CA VAL A 18 -7.46 12.60 25.42
C VAL A 18 -6.33 13.26 24.64
N VAL A 19 -5.27 13.71 25.32
CA VAL A 19 -4.11 14.30 24.65
C VAL A 19 -3.43 13.29 23.73
N GLU A 20 -3.26 12.04 24.17
CA GLU A 20 -2.64 10.97 23.39
C GLU A 20 -3.41 10.69 22.10
N TYR A 21 -4.73 10.52 22.15
CA TYR A 21 -5.55 10.31 20.96
C TYR A 21 -5.49 11.49 19.98
N TYR A 22 -5.57 12.73 20.48
CA TYR A 22 -5.42 13.89 19.62
C TYR A 22 -4.02 13.98 18.98
N THR A 23 -2.97 13.59 19.70
CA THR A 23 -1.60 13.57 19.15
C THR A 23 -1.39 12.46 18.12
N THR A 24 -2.09 11.34 18.26
CA THR A 24 -2.00 10.20 17.33
C THR A 24 -2.99 10.27 16.17
N ARG A 25 -3.97 11.19 16.20
CA ARG A 25 -4.97 11.36 15.11
C ARG A 25 -4.35 11.49 13.72
N PHE A 26 -3.20 12.16 13.59
CA PHE A 26 -2.53 12.33 12.30
C PHE A 26 -2.06 11.02 11.66
N GLN A 27 -2.01 9.92 12.42
CA GLN A 27 -1.66 8.60 11.87
C GLN A 27 -2.64 8.14 10.79
N GLU A 28 -3.91 8.56 10.84
CA GLU A 28 -4.92 8.26 9.81
C GLU A 28 -4.50 8.82 8.43
N GLU A 29 -3.87 10.00 8.39
CA GLU A 29 -3.41 10.63 7.15
C GLU A 29 -2.35 9.79 6.43
N PHE A 30 -1.54 9.03 7.17
CA PHE A 30 -0.59 8.11 6.56
C PHE A 30 -1.29 6.97 5.83
N CYS A 31 -2.40 6.45 6.36
CA CYS A 31 -3.20 5.44 5.66
C CYS A 31 -3.77 5.99 4.35
N PHE A 32 -4.31 7.21 4.36
CA PHE A 32 -4.83 7.85 3.14
C PHE A 32 -3.72 8.11 2.12
N ARG A 33 -2.55 8.59 2.56
CA ARG A 33 -1.41 8.84 1.68
C ARG A 33 -0.93 7.56 1.00
N GLU A 34 -0.73 6.48 1.76
CA GLU A 34 -0.29 5.19 1.22
C GLU A 34 -1.33 4.60 0.25
N ALA A 35 -2.61 4.66 0.59
CA ALA A 35 -3.68 4.16 -0.26
C ALA A 35 -3.77 4.93 -1.59
N LYS A 36 -3.61 6.26 -1.57
CA LYS A 36 -3.54 7.09 -2.78
C LYS A 36 -2.32 6.78 -3.63
N GLN A 37 -1.14 6.72 -3.00
CA GLN A 37 0.12 6.59 -3.73
C GLN A 37 0.32 5.20 -4.34
N PHE A 38 -0.09 4.15 -3.63
CA PHE A 38 0.26 2.78 -4.01
C PHE A 38 -0.92 1.93 -4.42
N LEU A 39 -2.13 2.19 -3.91
CA LEU A 39 -3.26 1.23 -3.96
C LEU A 39 -4.50 1.77 -4.67
N GLY A 40 -4.34 2.86 -5.41
CA GLY A 40 -5.33 3.37 -6.36
C GLY A 40 -6.59 3.96 -5.73
N LEU A 41 -6.51 4.48 -4.49
CA LEU A 41 -7.66 5.09 -3.82
C LEU A 41 -8.32 6.21 -4.65
N THR A 42 -7.54 6.89 -5.47
CA THR A 42 -7.98 8.02 -6.32
C THR A 42 -7.96 7.70 -7.81
N ASP A 43 -7.72 6.45 -8.20
CA ASP A 43 -7.54 6.07 -9.61
C ASP A 43 -8.87 5.75 -10.30
N CYS A 44 -9.91 5.42 -9.53
CA CYS A 44 -11.22 5.10 -10.07
C CYS A 44 -11.92 6.35 -10.63
N GLN A 45 -12.25 6.32 -11.92
CA GLN A 45 -12.96 7.40 -12.62
C GLN A 45 -14.42 7.07 -12.93
N ALA A 46 -15.00 6.09 -12.23
CA ALA A 46 -16.40 5.71 -12.43
C ALA A 46 -17.35 6.82 -11.96
N CYS A 47 -18.42 7.06 -12.72
CA CYS A 47 -19.49 8.01 -12.32
C CYS A 47 -20.60 7.36 -11.47
N ASP A 48 -20.54 6.04 -11.26
CA ASP A 48 -21.52 5.30 -10.47
C ASP A 48 -21.06 5.17 -9.02
N LYS A 49 -21.95 5.52 -8.08
CA LYS A 49 -21.65 5.51 -6.65
C LYS A 49 -21.23 4.12 -6.14
N ARG A 50 -21.90 3.05 -6.58
CA ARG A 50 -21.58 1.69 -6.09
C ARG A 50 -20.20 1.25 -6.56
N LYS A 51 -19.81 1.62 -7.79
CA LYS A 51 -18.47 1.36 -8.31
C LYS A 51 -17.39 2.13 -7.55
N LEU A 52 -17.66 3.38 -7.19
CA LEU A 52 -16.76 4.17 -6.35
C LEU A 52 -16.62 3.57 -4.95
N ASP A 53 -17.74 3.25 -4.30
CA ASP A 53 -17.75 2.62 -2.96
C ASP A 53 -16.95 1.31 -2.96
N PHE A 54 -17.13 0.48 -4.00
CA PHE A 54 -16.35 -0.73 -4.18
C PHE A 54 -14.84 -0.42 -4.31
N ALA A 55 -14.46 0.52 -5.18
CA ALA A 55 -13.06 0.88 -5.39
C ALA A 55 -12.37 1.37 -4.11
N PHE A 56 -13.03 2.25 -3.35
CA PHE A 56 -12.49 2.75 -2.08
C PHE A 56 -12.28 1.63 -1.06
N ASN A 57 -13.28 0.76 -0.89
CA ASN A 57 -13.20 -0.37 0.02
C ASN A 57 -12.11 -1.38 -0.40
N SER A 58 -11.98 -1.63 -1.71
CA SER A 58 -10.90 -2.47 -2.24
C SER A 58 -9.52 -1.87 -1.98
N SER A 59 -9.32 -0.56 -2.18
CA SER A 59 -8.03 0.11 -1.91
C SER A 59 -7.62 0.02 -0.44
N PHE A 60 -8.55 0.24 0.50
CA PHE A 60 -8.24 0.09 1.94
C PHE A 60 -8.07 -1.37 2.37
N THR A 61 -8.79 -2.30 1.75
CA THR A 61 -8.59 -3.74 1.98
C THR A 61 -7.19 -4.17 1.52
N ALA A 62 -6.77 -3.71 0.34
CA ALA A 62 -5.42 -3.92 -0.17
C ALA A 62 -4.37 -3.29 0.76
N LEU A 63 -4.66 -2.14 1.39
CA LEU A 63 -3.74 -1.50 2.33
C LEU A 63 -3.49 -2.37 3.55
N ASN A 64 -4.55 -2.95 4.12
CA ASN A 64 -4.43 -3.84 5.27
C ASN A 64 -3.61 -5.09 4.92
N ALA A 65 -3.89 -5.71 3.77
CA ALA A 65 -3.12 -6.86 3.29
C ALA A 65 -1.65 -6.51 3.05
N ALA A 66 -1.39 -5.38 2.36
CA ALA A 66 -0.03 -4.92 2.09
C ALA A 66 0.74 -4.64 3.38
N LYS A 67 0.12 -4.01 4.39
CA LYS A 67 0.76 -3.76 5.69
C LYS A 67 1.18 -5.05 6.40
N ILE A 68 0.34 -6.08 6.37
CA ILE A 68 0.66 -7.40 6.94
C ILE A 68 1.86 -8.01 6.20
N MET A 69 1.80 -8.07 4.86
CA MET A 69 2.89 -8.61 4.05
C MET A 69 4.20 -7.84 4.23
N CYS A 70 4.14 -6.51 4.28
CA CYS A 70 5.29 -5.65 4.52
C CYS A 70 5.94 -5.90 5.88
N LYS A 71 5.13 -6.16 6.92
CA LYS A 71 5.63 -6.53 8.25
C LYS A 71 6.34 -7.88 8.23
N GLU A 72 5.80 -8.87 7.55
CA GLU A 72 6.39 -10.22 7.44
C GLU A 72 7.67 -10.22 6.60
N LEU A 73 7.70 -9.46 5.51
CA LEU A 73 8.82 -9.41 4.56
C LEU A 73 9.88 -8.35 4.91
N GLY A 74 9.63 -7.50 5.91
CA GLY A 74 10.52 -6.39 6.28
C GLY A 74 10.73 -5.39 5.14
N THR A 75 9.65 -5.02 4.43
CA THR A 75 9.73 -4.13 3.25
C THR A 75 8.67 -3.04 3.25
N SER A 76 8.81 -2.01 2.40
CA SER A 76 7.81 -0.94 2.26
C SER A 76 6.72 -1.32 1.25
N ILE A 77 5.55 -0.69 1.34
CA ILE A 77 4.43 -0.93 0.39
C ILE A 77 4.86 -0.59 -1.05
N GLY A 78 5.63 0.48 -1.24
CA GLY A 78 6.16 0.86 -2.55
C GLY A 78 7.03 -0.25 -3.18
N ARG A 79 7.95 -0.82 -2.39
CA ARG A 79 8.82 -1.92 -2.84
C ARG A 79 8.04 -3.22 -3.05
N LEU A 80 7.06 -3.51 -2.19
CA LEU A 80 6.16 -4.65 -2.38
C LEU A 80 5.39 -4.52 -3.70
N LYS A 81 4.81 -3.34 -3.97
CA LYS A 81 4.11 -3.05 -5.22
C LYS A 81 5.01 -3.25 -6.44
N ALA A 82 6.22 -2.69 -6.40
CA ALA A 82 7.16 -2.79 -7.50
C ALA A 82 7.56 -4.25 -7.79
N LYS A 83 7.86 -5.03 -6.74
CA LYS A 83 8.08 -6.50 -6.83
C LYS A 83 6.91 -7.24 -7.47
N MET A 84 5.68 -6.95 -7.03
CA MET A 84 4.48 -7.58 -7.57
C MET A 84 4.26 -7.23 -9.05
N ILE A 85 4.51 -5.98 -9.43
CA ILE A 85 4.41 -5.53 -10.82
C ILE A 85 5.47 -6.21 -11.69
N ASN A 86 6.71 -6.29 -11.22
CA ASN A 86 7.79 -6.97 -11.93
C ASN A 86 7.49 -8.45 -12.12
N ALA A 87 7.01 -9.14 -11.06
CA ALA A 87 6.56 -10.53 -11.14
C ALA A 87 5.46 -10.72 -12.19
N TYR A 88 4.46 -9.82 -12.17
CA TYR A 88 3.36 -9.85 -13.12
C TYR A 88 3.84 -9.67 -14.57
N TYR A 89 4.69 -8.68 -14.84
CA TYR A 89 5.20 -8.46 -16.20
C TYR A 89 6.04 -9.62 -16.71
N VAL A 90 6.92 -10.17 -15.87
CA VAL A 90 7.71 -11.36 -16.21
C VAL A 90 6.81 -12.52 -16.59
N GLN A 91 5.79 -12.81 -15.77
CA GLN A 91 4.84 -13.87 -16.05
C GLN A 91 4.09 -13.62 -17.36
N ARG A 92 3.62 -12.39 -17.59
CA ARG A 92 2.93 -12.02 -18.84
C ARG A 92 3.81 -12.20 -20.08
N ILE A 93 5.10 -11.85 -20.01
CA ILE A 93 6.05 -12.05 -21.11
C ILE A 93 6.22 -13.55 -21.39
N ILE A 94 6.43 -14.36 -20.35
CA ILE A 94 6.56 -15.81 -20.48
C ILE A 94 5.32 -16.41 -21.15
N ASP A 95 4.13 -16.03 -20.68
CA ASP A 95 2.85 -16.53 -21.17
C ASP A 95 2.62 -16.14 -22.64
N VAL A 96 2.89 -14.89 -23.01
CA VAL A 96 2.64 -14.38 -24.37
C VAL A 96 3.62 -14.98 -25.39
N PHE A 97 4.88 -15.18 -25.02
CA PHE A 97 5.91 -15.67 -25.94
C PHE A 97 6.13 -17.20 -25.85
N GLU A 98 5.33 -17.90 -25.05
CA GLU A 98 5.41 -19.35 -24.81
C GLU A 98 6.84 -19.84 -24.48
N LYS A 99 7.63 -18.98 -23.80
CA LYS A 99 9.03 -19.28 -23.50
C LYS A 99 9.14 -20.16 -22.26
N LYS A 100 10.07 -21.11 -22.25
CA LYS A 100 10.40 -21.84 -21.02
C LYS A 100 11.12 -20.89 -20.06
N PRO A 101 10.59 -20.61 -18.86
CA PRO A 101 11.22 -19.67 -17.91
C PRO A 101 12.57 -20.18 -17.39
N ASN A 102 12.80 -21.49 -17.45
CA ASN A 102 13.94 -22.14 -16.80
C ASN A 102 15.17 -22.34 -17.70
N THR A 103 15.26 -21.70 -18.86
CA THR A 103 16.53 -21.65 -19.60
C THR A 103 17.51 -20.76 -18.85
N THR A 104 18.83 -21.05 -18.93
CA THR A 104 19.86 -20.28 -18.20
C THR A 104 19.78 -18.79 -18.49
N LEU A 105 19.64 -18.42 -19.77
CA LEU A 105 19.49 -17.03 -20.21
C LEU A 105 18.25 -16.35 -19.60
N ASN A 106 17.10 -17.03 -19.60
CA ASN A 106 15.86 -16.46 -19.07
C ASN A 106 15.94 -16.29 -17.55
N LYS A 107 16.58 -17.22 -16.83
CA LYS A 107 16.76 -17.10 -15.38
C LYS A 107 17.57 -15.86 -15.00
N GLU A 108 18.65 -15.57 -15.73
CA GLU A 108 19.49 -14.39 -15.49
C GLU A 108 18.73 -13.10 -15.72
N SER A 109 18.06 -12.96 -16.88
CA SER A 109 17.25 -11.76 -17.18
C SER A 109 16.05 -11.59 -16.25
N ILE A 110 15.41 -12.67 -15.83
CA ILE A 110 14.29 -12.63 -14.87
C ILE A 110 14.78 -12.15 -13.51
N ASN A 111 15.91 -12.65 -13.02
CA ASN A 111 16.49 -12.22 -11.75
C ASN A 111 16.92 -10.75 -11.80
N GLU A 112 17.42 -10.28 -12.95
CA GLU A 112 17.73 -8.86 -13.16
C GLU A 112 16.47 -8.01 -13.03
N ILE A 113 15.36 -8.39 -13.69
CA ILE A 113 14.07 -7.69 -13.61
C ILE A 113 13.56 -7.62 -12.15
N PHE A 114 13.69 -8.71 -11.38
CA PHE A 114 13.34 -8.73 -9.97
C PHE A 114 14.26 -7.87 -9.08
N SER A 115 15.47 -7.56 -9.55
CA SER A 115 16.46 -6.78 -8.82
C SER A 115 16.32 -5.26 -9.01
N PHE A 116 15.58 -4.80 -10.03
CA PHE A 116 15.31 -3.37 -10.28
C PHE A 116 14.58 -2.66 -9.12
N ASP A 117 14.01 -3.40 -8.18
CA ASP A 117 13.31 -2.90 -6.98
C ASP A 117 14.22 -2.29 -5.89
N ALA A 118 15.54 -2.23 -6.11
CA ALA A 118 16.50 -1.70 -5.14
C ALA A 118 16.63 -0.17 -5.15
N ASP A 119 16.49 0.48 -6.32
CA ASP A 119 16.99 1.85 -6.51
C ASP A 119 15.90 2.91 -6.74
N ALA A 120 14.62 2.53 -6.88
CA ALA A 120 13.55 3.43 -7.33
C ALA A 120 12.47 3.79 -6.28
N ALA A 121 12.66 3.45 -5.00
CA ALA A 121 11.67 3.67 -3.93
C ALA A 121 12.19 4.55 -2.78
#